data_AF-A0A420G0C1-F1
#
_entry.id   AF-A0A420G0C1-F1
#
_cell.length_a   1.000
_cell.length_b   1.000
_cell.length_c   1.000
_cell.angle_alpha   90.00
_cell.angle_beta   90.00
_cell.angle_gamma   90.00
#
_symmetry.space_group_name_H-M   'P 1'
#
loop_
_entity.id
_entity.type
_entity.pdbx_description
1 polymer ?
#
loop_
_entity_poly.entity_id
_entity_poly.type
_entity_poly.pdbx_seq_one_letter_code
_entity_poly.pdbx_strand_id
1 'polypeptide(L)'
;MVEDRPVTFDDCWNRIGVRGDSSCERLVEYVRCLNCPVFEAAAAKLLERPIPLVDLALHDAGTPAQQREQRHDPQGVSESFLIFRIGREWLALPTPIFKRIVQTRPIHTLPHRQHRAVLGVVNVQGDLLVCLSLAHLLGFEADTSAGDAQSRHDLPRLLVVSRAEEHAVFPVDQVDGVHRIALTTFFVPPATLSHAAAAHTRAVAPWRGVTVGLLDADALFNTLNRSLG
;
A
#
# COMPACT_ATOMS: atom_id res chain seq x y z
N MET A 1 -11.00 -28.98 20.30
CA MET A 1 -9.91 -29.38 19.39
C MET A 1 -10.51 -29.49 18.00
N VAL A 2 -10.27 -28.52 17.12
CA VAL A 2 -10.67 -28.62 15.71
C VAL A 2 -9.44 -29.11 14.98
N GLU A 3 -9.47 -30.35 14.48
CA GLU A 3 -8.38 -30.92 13.70
C GLU A 3 -8.21 -30.14 12.40
N ASP A 4 -7.03 -29.55 12.20
CA ASP A 4 -6.62 -28.90 10.95
C ASP A 4 -6.40 -29.98 9.90
N ARG A 5 -7.48 -30.40 9.25
CA ARG A 5 -7.46 -31.43 8.22
C ARG A 5 -7.09 -30.75 6.90
N PRO A 6 -5.95 -31.08 6.26
CA PRO A 6 -5.55 -30.44 5.01
C PRO A 6 -6.60 -30.74 3.94
N VAL A 7 -7.28 -29.68 3.47
CA VAL A 7 -8.26 -29.79 2.39
C VAL A 7 -7.50 -30.13 1.11
N THR A 8 -7.69 -31.34 0.61
CA THR A 8 -7.12 -31.78 -0.66
C THR A 8 -8.11 -31.43 -1.78
N PHE A 9 -7.67 -30.59 -2.69
CA PHE A 9 -8.36 -30.29 -3.95
C PHE A 9 -7.42 -30.56 -5.12
N ASP A 10 -7.99 -30.89 -6.27
CA ASP A 10 -7.22 -31.03 -7.50
C ASP A 10 -6.79 -29.63 -7.98
N ASP A 11 -5.50 -29.33 -7.83
CA ASP A 11 -4.91 -28.04 -8.15
C ASP A 11 -4.35 -28.00 -9.59
N CYS A 12 -5.09 -28.57 -10.53
CA CYS A 12 -4.67 -28.74 -11.92
C CYS A 12 -4.21 -27.41 -12.58
N TRP A 13 -4.69 -26.25 -12.11
CA TRP A 13 -4.27 -24.94 -12.60
C TRP A 13 -2.79 -24.61 -12.32
N ASN A 14 -2.18 -25.18 -11.27
CA ASN A 14 -0.76 -25.03 -10.95
C ASN A 14 0.13 -26.03 -11.71
N ARG A 15 -0.42 -27.18 -12.11
CA ARG A 15 0.33 -28.27 -12.75
C ARG A 15 0.24 -28.20 -14.27
N ILE A 16 -0.97 -28.20 -14.81
CA ILE A 16 -1.24 -28.30 -16.25
C ILE A 16 -2.02 -27.10 -16.82
N GLY A 17 -2.51 -26.20 -15.97
CA GLY A 17 -3.29 -25.03 -16.38
C GLY A 17 -2.44 -23.76 -16.55
N VAL A 18 -3.09 -22.59 -16.43
CA VAL A 18 -2.47 -21.28 -16.70
C VAL A 18 -1.27 -20.91 -15.82
N ARG A 19 -1.08 -21.56 -14.67
CA ARG A 19 0.11 -21.39 -13.81
C ARG A 19 1.12 -22.54 -13.93
N GLY A 20 0.78 -23.58 -14.70
CA GLY A 20 1.64 -24.73 -15.00
C GLY A 20 2.13 -24.69 -16.44
N ASP A 21 2.13 -25.83 -17.12
CA ASP A 21 2.62 -25.97 -18.50
C ASP A 21 1.58 -25.64 -19.60
N SER A 22 0.36 -25.19 -19.22
CA SER A 22 -0.75 -24.89 -20.13
C SER A 22 -1.20 -26.03 -21.04
N SER A 23 -0.89 -27.29 -20.71
CA SER A 23 -1.33 -28.49 -21.45
C SER A 23 -2.80 -28.87 -21.21
N CYS A 24 -3.51 -28.18 -20.32
CA CYS A 24 -4.88 -28.52 -19.95
C CYS A 24 -5.87 -28.34 -21.12
N GLU A 25 -6.49 -29.44 -21.55
CA GLU A 25 -7.49 -29.48 -22.63
C GLU A 25 -8.69 -28.55 -22.38
N ARG A 26 -9.05 -28.32 -21.12
CA ARG A 26 -10.16 -27.43 -20.72
C ARG A 26 -9.90 -25.94 -21.01
N LEU A 27 -8.65 -25.55 -21.27
CA LEU A 27 -8.34 -24.17 -21.66
C LEU A 27 -8.88 -23.79 -23.03
N VAL A 28 -9.12 -24.79 -23.90
CA VAL A 28 -9.74 -24.57 -25.21
C VAL A 28 -11.16 -24.03 -25.06
N GLU A 29 -11.90 -24.55 -24.08
CA GLU A 29 -13.30 -24.17 -23.83
C GLU A 29 -13.44 -22.95 -22.92
N TYR A 30 -12.68 -22.89 -21.82
CA TYR A 30 -12.88 -21.88 -20.77
C TYR A 30 -11.92 -20.68 -20.85
N VAL A 31 -10.92 -20.73 -21.73
CA VAL A 31 -9.89 -19.69 -21.98
C VAL A 31 -8.96 -19.39 -20.78
N ARG A 32 -9.44 -19.49 -19.54
CA ARG A 32 -8.70 -19.30 -18.29
C ARG A 32 -9.14 -20.30 -17.23
N CYS A 33 -8.20 -20.82 -16.43
CA CYS A 33 -8.52 -21.76 -15.35
C CYS A 33 -9.52 -21.19 -14.32
N LEU A 34 -9.48 -19.89 -14.07
CA LEU A 34 -10.46 -19.17 -13.22
C LEU A 34 -11.91 -19.44 -13.63
N ASN A 35 -12.17 -19.64 -14.93
CA ASN A 35 -13.50 -19.86 -15.47
C ASN A 35 -13.87 -21.35 -15.56
N CYS A 36 -12.97 -22.25 -15.14
CA CYS A 36 -13.18 -23.69 -15.26
C CYS A 36 -13.91 -24.22 -14.01
N PRO A 37 -14.90 -25.14 -14.16
CA PRO A 37 -15.64 -25.72 -13.04
C PRO A 37 -14.75 -26.38 -11.96
N VAL A 38 -13.58 -26.90 -12.34
CA VAL A 38 -12.61 -27.48 -11.39
C VAL A 38 -12.07 -26.43 -10.42
N PHE A 39 -11.75 -25.24 -10.93
CA PHE A 39 -11.26 -24.14 -10.11
C PHE A 39 -12.37 -23.57 -9.22
N GLU A 40 -13.59 -23.45 -9.76
CA GLU A 40 -14.76 -22.99 -9.01
C GLU A 40 -15.06 -23.91 -7.81
N ALA A 41 -15.09 -25.23 -8.04
CA ALA A 41 -15.32 -26.21 -6.98
C ALA A 41 -14.21 -26.18 -5.91
N ALA A 42 -12.95 -25.97 -6.31
CA ALA A 42 -11.85 -25.84 -5.36
C ALA A 42 -11.93 -24.54 -4.54
N ALA A 43 -12.32 -23.42 -5.18
CA ALA A 43 -12.52 -22.14 -4.52
C ALA A 43 -13.68 -22.20 -3.51
N ALA A 44 -14.80 -22.84 -3.87
CA ALA A 44 -15.95 -23.03 -2.98
C ALA A 44 -15.56 -23.80 -1.70
N LYS A 45 -14.83 -24.91 -1.84
CA LYS A 45 -14.32 -25.67 -0.68
C LYS A 45 -13.43 -24.85 0.25
N LEU A 46 -12.66 -23.92 -0.30
CA LEU A 46 -11.78 -23.06 0.48
C LEU A 46 -12.57 -22.00 1.26
N LEU A 47 -13.69 -21.52 0.71
CA LEU A 47 -14.61 -20.57 1.36
C LEU A 47 -15.47 -21.23 2.44
N GLU A 48 -15.86 -22.49 2.25
CA GLU A 48 -16.60 -23.30 3.23
C GLU A 48 -15.72 -23.74 4.41
N ARG A 49 -14.41 -23.47 4.37
CA ARG A 49 -13.51 -23.84 5.45
C ARG A 49 -13.92 -23.09 6.72
N PRO A 50 -14.21 -23.81 7.83
CA PRO A 50 -14.48 -23.16 9.09
C PRO A 50 -13.29 -22.29 9.46
N ILE A 51 -13.56 -21.00 9.69
CA ILE A 51 -12.54 -20.06 10.17
C ILE A 51 -12.10 -20.61 11.53
N PRO A 52 -10.83 -21.02 11.70
CA PRO A 52 -10.37 -21.49 13.00
C PRO A 52 -10.66 -20.38 14.01
N LEU A 53 -11.21 -20.75 15.17
CA LEU A 53 -11.45 -19.81 16.25
C LEU A 53 -10.08 -19.33 16.73
N VAL A 54 -9.66 -18.22 16.13
CA VAL A 54 -8.40 -17.58 16.40
C VAL A 54 -8.57 -16.84 17.70
N ASP A 55 -7.84 -17.27 18.73
CA ASP A 55 -7.71 -16.48 19.95
C ASP A 55 -6.85 -15.24 19.61
N LEU A 56 -7.53 -14.11 19.41
CA LEU A 56 -6.90 -12.82 19.10
C LEU A 56 -5.93 -12.37 20.19
N ALA A 57 -5.98 -12.94 21.41
CA ALA A 57 -5.03 -12.65 22.47
C ALA A 57 -3.63 -13.24 22.24
N LEU A 58 -3.49 -14.25 21.38
CA LEU A 58 -2.20 -14.91 21.09
C LEU A 58 -1.53 -14.41 19.80
N HIS A 59 -2.17 -13.54 19.03
CA HIS A 59 -1.63 -13.05 17.74
C HIS A 59 -0.75 -11.80 17.83
N ASP A 60 -0.39 -11.36 19.04
CA ASP A 60 0.77 -10.48 19.21
C ASP A 60 2.10 -11.23 19.02
N ALA A 61 2.06 -12.57 18.87
CA ALA A 61 3.21 -13.41 18.54
C ALA A 61 3.01 -14.10 17.18
N GLY A 62 3.41 -13.42 16.11
CA GLY A 62 3.91 -14.02 14.87
C GLY A 62 2.96 -14.95 14.11
N THR A 63 2.16 -14.40 13.18
CA THR A 63 1.66 -15.19 12.04
C THR A 63 2.78 -15.30 10.99
N PRO A 64 3.23 -16.49 10.57
CA PRO A 64 4.17 -16.64 9.48
C PRO A 64 3.45 -16.41 8.15
N ALA A 65 3.35 -15.12 7.76
CA ALA A 65 3.02 -14.75 6.40
C ALA A 65 4.15 -15.26 5.49
N GLN A 66 3.88 -16.38 4.82
CA GLN A 66 4.46 -16.81 3.55
C GLN A 66 5.89 -16.33 3.28
N GLN A 67 6.84 -17.13 3.78
CA GLN A 67 8.21 -17.18 3.29
C GLN A 67 8.21 -17.55 1.80
N ARG A 68 8.20 -16.55 0.93
CA ARG A 68 8.76 -16.67 -0.42
C ARG A 68 9.74 -15.53 -0.64
N GLU A 69 11.01 -15.90 -0.45
CA GLU A 69 12.22 -15.35 -1.08
C GLU A 69 12.47 -13.85 -0.95
N GLN A 70 12.92 -13.42 0.23
CA GLN A 70 13.75 -12.22 0.34
C GLN A 70 14.96 -12.57 1.20
N ARG A 71 16.15 -12.52 0.57
CA ARG A 71 17.45 -12.79 1.19
C ARG A 71 17.54 -12.05 2.52
N HIS A 72 17.62 -12.83 3.59
CA HIS A 72 17.96 -12.38 4.92
C HIS A 72 19.38 -11.81 4.85
N ASP A 73 19.54 -10.49 4.98
CA ASP A 73 20.83 -9.92 5.36
C ASP A 73 20.92 -10.02 6.91
N PRO A 74 21.84 -10.81 7.49
CA PRO A 74 21.72 -11.24 8.88
C PRO A 74 22.09 -10.22 9.98
N GLN A 75 22.34 -8.92 9.72
CA GLN A 75 23.01 -8.08 10.75
C GLN A 75 22.53 -6.64 10.95
N GLY A 76 21.36 -6.23 10.43
CA GLY A 76 20.90 -4.84 10.55
C GLY A 76 19.48 -4.66 11.11
N VAL A 77 19.30 -3.71 12.03
CA VAL A 77 17.96 -3.19 12.34
C VAL A 77 17.41 -2.53 11.07
N SER A 78 16.23 -2.99 10.63
CA SER A 78 15.55 -2.48 9.43
C SER A 78 14.10 -2.15 9.75
N GLU A 79 13.61 -1.08 9.13
CA GLU A 79 12.21 -0.65 9.22
C GLU A 79 11.49 -0.93 7.90
N SER A 80 10.18 -1.18 7.97
CA SER A 80 9.34 -1.51 6.83
C SER A 80 8.56 -0.28 6.36
N PHE A 81 8.68 0.07 5.09
CA PHE A 81 8.05 1.23 4.49
C PHE A 81 7.22 0.85 3.26
N LEU A 82 6.11 1.54 3.05
CA LEU A 82 5.41 1.54 1.77
C LEU A 82 5.98 2.67 0.91
N ILE A 83 6.51 2.33 -0.26
CA ILE A 83 7.08 3.30 -1.22
C ILE A 83 6.05 3.66 -2.27
N PHE A 84 5.88 4.96 -2.50
CA PHE A 84 4.92 5.54 -3.44
C PHE A 84 5.48 6.81 -4.08
N ARG A 85 4.85 7.27 -5.16
CA ARG A 85 5.27 8.45 -5.93
C ARG A 85 4.20 9.52 -5.98
N ILE A 86 4.62 10.77 -5.87
CA ILE A 86 3.78 11.97 -6.09
C ILE A 86 4.57 12.96 -6.95
N GLY A 87 4.03 13.34 -8.09
CA GLY A 87 4.76 14.07 -9.11
C GLY A 87 6.06 13.32 -9.42
N ARG A 88 7.20 14.00 -9.32
CA ARG A 88 8.51 13.40 -9.60
C ARG A 88 9.17 12.76 -8.37
N GLU A 89 8.55 12.90 -7.21
CA GLU A 89 9.16 12.58 -5.93
C GLU A 89 8.74 11.17 -5.45
N TRP A 90 9.75 10.36 -5.12
CA TRP A 90 9.54 9.08 -4.44
C TRP A 90 9.58 9.29 -2.93
N LEU A 91 8.53 8.80 -2.27
CA LEU A 91 8.31 8.96 -0.85
C LEU A 91 8.00 7.61 -0.21
N ALA A 92 8.21 7.53 1.09
CA ALA A 92 7.86 6.36 1.86
C ALA A 92 7.29 6.74 3.23
N LEU A 93 6.33 5.95 3.70
CA LEU A 93 5.79 6.02 5.05
C LEU A 93 5.93 4.65 5.73
N PRO A 94 6.09 4.60 7.07
CA PRO A 94 6.15 3.34 7.80
C PRO A 94 4.91 2.49 7.54
N THR A 95 5.07 1.18 7.31
CA THR A 95 3.93 0.30 7.07
C THR A 95 2.87 0.24 8.19
N PRO A 96 3.19 0.41 9.50
CA PRO A 96 2.21 0.28 10.57
C PRO A 96 1.04 1.28 10.52
N ILE A 97 1.22 2.44 9.88
CA ILE A 97 0.16 3.46 9.80
C ILE A 97 -0.83 3.19 8.66
N PHE A 98 -0.54 2.27 7.75
CA PHE A 98 -1.41 2.00 6.60
C PHE A 98 -2.56 1.09 7.00
N LYS A 99 -3.78 1.49 6.62
CA LYS A 99 -4.97 0.65 6.74
C LYS A 99 -5.33 0.00 5.42
N ARG A 100 -5.32 0.77 4.33
CA ARG A 100 -5.77 0.30 3.00
C ARG A 100 -5.06 1.05 1.87
N ILE A 101 -4.93 0.38 0.73
CA ILE A 101 -4.57 1.00 -0.55
C ILE A 101 -5.72 0.70 -1.50
N VAL A 102 -6.42 1.73 -1.96
CA VAL A 102 -7.61 1.57 -2.79
C VAL A 102 -7.44 2.29 -4.13
N GLN A 103 -8.25 1.90 -5.12
CA GLN A 103 -8.33 2.63 -6.39
C GLN A 103 -8.86 4.05 -6.16
N THR A 104 -8.56 4.95 -7.09
CA THR A 104 -9.08 6.31 -7.08
C THR A 104 -10.60 6.34 -7.03
N ARG A 105 -11.14 7.24 -6.23
CA ARG A 105 -12.58 7.48 -6.07
C ARG A 105 -12.85 8.98 -6.16
N PRO A 106 -14.08 9.39 -6.48
CA PRO A 106 -14.47 10.79 -6.47
C PRO A 106 -14.18 11.43 -5.10
N ILE A 107 -13.49 12.56 -5.11
CA ILE A 107 -13.24 13.38 -3.92
C ILE A 107 -14.25 14.52 -3.95
N HIS A 108 -15.08 14.61 -2.92
CA HIS A 108 -16.09 15.66 -2.79
C HIS A 108 -15.51 16.82 -1.99
N THR A 109 -15.53 18.00 -2.59
CA THR A 109 -15.01 19.22 -1.97
C THR A 109 -15.82 19.58 -0.73
N LEU A 110 -15.13 19.94 0.36
CA LEU A 110 -15.76 20.52 1.54
C LEU A 110 -15.93 22.04 1.35
N PRO A 111 -17.08 22.62 1.74
CA PRO A 111 -17.22 24.07 1.84
C PRO A 111 -16.34 24.61 2.98
N HIS A 112 -15.90 25.87 2.89
CA HIS A 112 -15.05 26.52 3.90
C HIS A 112 -13.73 25.78 4.19
N ARG A 113 -13.00 25.39 3.14
CA ARG A 113 -11.68 24.77 3.28
C ARG A 113 -10.73 25.69 4.07
N GLN A 114 -10.32 25.25 5.25
CA GLN A 114 -9.38 26.00 6.10
C GLN A 114 -7.94 25.93 5.60
N HIS A 115 -7.56 24.84 4.93
CA HIS A 115 -6.19 24.60 4.49
C HIS A 115 -6.13 24.12 3.04
N ARG A 116 -5.16 24.64 2.25
CA ARG A 116 -5.00 24.32 0.82
C ARG A 116 -4.74 22.83 0.57
N ALA A 117 -4.15 22.13 1.53
CA ALA A 117 -3.92 20.70 1.42
C ALA A 117 -5.20 19.84 1.51
N VAL A 118 -6.30 20.36 2.05
CA VAL A 118 -7.55 19.60 2.19
C VAL A 118 -8.27 19.59 0.84
N LEU A 119 -8.25 18.44 0.17
CA LEU A 119 -8.94 18.25 -1.12
C LEU A 119 -10.43 18.09 -0.91
N GLY A 120 -10.84 17.45 0.20
CA GLY A 120 -12.23 17.24 0.56
C GLY A 120 -12.43 15.94 1.31
N VAL A 121 -13.51 15.23 1.02
CA VAL A 121 -13.84 13.92 1.60
C VAL A 121 -14.02 12.87 0.52
N VAL A 122 -13.72 11.61 0.86
CA VAL A 122 -13.86 10.46 -0.03
C VAL A 122 -14.46 9.29 0.75
N ASN A 123 -15.39 8.58 0.11
CA ASN A 123 -15.97 7.36 0.68
C ASN A 123 -15.08 6.16 0.34
N VAL A 124 -14.48 5.55 1.36
CA VAL A 124 -13.73 4.29 1.24
C VAL A 124 -14.47 3.19 2.00
N GLN A 125 -15.10 2.28 1.26
CA GLN A 125 -15.80 1.11 1.82
C GLN A 125 -16.87 1.43 2.87
N GLY A 126 -17.53 2.58 2.77
CA GLY A 126 -18.57 3.02 3.71
C GLY A 126 -18.08 4.05 4.73
N ASP A 127 -16.76 4.22 4.85
CA ASP A 127 -16.15 5.21 5.74
C ASP A 127 -15.93 6.53 4.98
N LEU A 128 -16.48 7.63 5.48
CA LEU A 128 -16.25 8.97 4.93
C LEU A 128 -14.97 9.55 5.55
N LEU A 129 -13.90 9.65 4.75
CA LEU A 129 -12.57 10.05 5.22
C LEU A 129 -12.12 11.36 4.57
N VAL A 130 -11.37 12.18 5.32
CA VAL A 130 -10.75 13.39 4.78
C VAL A 130 -9.63 13.01 3.82
N CYS A 131 -9.67 13.58 2.62
CA CYS A 131 -8.62 13.45 1.63
C CYS A 131 -7.73 14.70 1.60
N LEU A 132 -6.43 14.51 1.76
CA LEU A 132 -5.43 15.58 1.74
C LEU A 132 -4.38 15.35 0.66
N SER A 133 -3.86 16.43 0.09
CA SER A 133 -2.75 16.40 -0.85
C SER A 133 -1.42 16.48 -0.13
N LEU A 134 -0.64 15.40 -0.19
CA LEU A 134 0.73 15.40 0.30
C LEU A 134 1.63 16.38 -0.46
N ALA A 135 1.42 16.56 -1.77
CA ALA A 135 2.16 17.57 -2.53
C ALA A 135 2.00 18.98 -1.94
N HIS A 136 0.77 19.37 -1.58
CA HIS A 136 0.51 20.65 -0.92
C HIS A 136 1.07 20.71 0.50
N LEU A 137 1.05 19.61 1.26
CA LEU A 137 1.62 19.56 2.62
C LEU A 137 3.16 19.67 2.60
N LEU A 138 3.80 19.03 1.63
CA LEU A 138 5.25 19.01 1.47
C LEU A 138 5.78 20.24 0.69
N GLY A 139 4.87 21.09 0.20
CA GLY A 139 5.23 22.27 -0.58
C GLY A 139 5.86 21.94 -1.93
N PHE A 140 5.47 20.82 -2.54
CA PHE A 140 5.85 20.52 -3.91
C PHE A 140 5.08 21.44 -4.86
N GLU A 141 5.80 22.07 -5.79
CA GLU A 141 5.20 22.81 -6.89
C GLU A 141 4.27 21.85 -7.65
N ALA A 142 3.01 22.26 -7.82
CA ALA A 142 2.07 21.49 -8.61
C ALA A 142 2.46 21.66 -10.09
N ASP A 143 3.39 20.84 -10.57
CA ASP A 143 3.66 20.73 -11.99
C ASP A 143 2.34 20.36 -12.68
N THR A 144 1.70 21.37 -13.26
CA THR A 144 0.41 21.28 -13.95
C THR A 144 0.57 20.63 -15.33
N SER A 145 1.67 19.93 -15.54
CA SER A 145 2.06 19.25 -16.76
C SER A 145 1.64 17.78 -16.68
N ALA A 146 0.34 17.55 -16.49
CA ALA A 146 -0.29 16.29 -16.84
C ALA A 146 -0.28 16.20 -18.38
N GLY A 147 0.84 15.80 -18.96
CA GLY A 147 1.00 15.80 -20.41
C GLY A 147 2.41 15.46 -20.87
N ASP A 148 3.05 14.46 -20.26
CA ASP A 148 4.22 13.84 -20.88
C ASP A 148 4.16 12.32 -20.69
N ALA A 149 4.76 11.58 -21.62
CA ALA A 149 4.51 10.16 -21.90
C ALA A 149 4.51 9.16 -20.70
N GLN A 150 4.95 9.58 -19.51
CA GLN A 150 4.91 8.82 -18.25
C GLN A 150 3.51 8.62 -17.66
N SER A 151 2.54 9.49 -17.94
CA SER A 151 1.17 9.37 -17.38
C SER A 151 0.43 8.08 -17.80
N ARG A 152 0.89 7.37 -18.84
CA ARG A 152 0.29 6.09 -19.27
C ARG A 152 0.61 4.91 -18.35
N HIS A 153 1.69 5.00 -17.56
CA HIS A 153 2.06 3.97 -16.58
C HIS A 153 1.64 4.31 -15.15
N ASP A 154 1.06 5.50 -14.95
CA ASP A 154 0.58 5.93 -13.65
C ASP A 154 -0.69 5.18 -13.30
N LEU A 155 -0.64 4.55 -12.14
CA LEU A 155 -1.70 3.75 -11.58
C LEU A 155 -2.09 4.43 -10.27
N PRO A 156 -2.86 5.54 -10.34
CA PRO A 156 -3.12 6.34 -9.17
C PRO A 156 -3.89 5.53 -8.12
N ARG A 157 -3.58 5.80 -6.85
CA ARG A 157 -4.15 5.12 -5.68
C ARG A 157 -4.51 6.12 -4.61
N LEU A 158 -5.41 5.71 -3.74
CA LEU A 158 -5.68 6.37 -2.47
C LEU A 158 -5.05 5.54 -1.37
N LEU A 159 -4.13 6.15 -0.64
CA LEU A 159 -3.51 5.60 0.56
C LEU A 159 -4.35 5.98 1.77
N VAL A 160 -4.95 5.00 2.43
CA VAL A 160 -5.67 5.19 3.68
C VAL A 160 -4.73 4.91 4.83
N VAL A 161 -4.46 5.94 5.63
CA VAL A 161 -3.60 5.86 6.80
C VAL A 161 -4.39 6.16 8.07
N SER A 162 -3.88 5.70 9.19
CA SER A 162 -4.41 6.05 10.50
C SER A 162 -3.33 6.02 11.57
N ARG A 163 -3.48 6.88 12.58
CA ARG A 163 -2.69 6.85 13.81
C ARG A 163 -3.63 7.18 14.97
N ALA A 164 -3.72 6.30 15.97
CA ALA A 164 -4.75 6.37 17.01
C ALA A 164 -6.17 6.47 16.39
N GLU A 165 -6.92 7.53 16.70
CA GLU A 165 -8.28 7.79 16.18
C GLU A 165 -8.29 8.68 14.91
N GLU A 166 -7.10 9.08 14.44
CA GLU A 166 -6.97 9.99 13.31
C GLU A 166 -6.87 9.20 12.02
N HIS A 167 -7.70 9.57 11.04
CA HIS A 167 -7.76 8.90 9.74
C HIS A 167 -7.60 9.90 8.61
N ALA A 168 -6.86 9.47 7.58
CA ALA A 168 -6.60 10.31 6.42
C ALA A 168 -6.42 9.51 5.15
N VAL A 169 -6.69 10.18 4.03
CA VAL A 169 -6.50 9.62 2.69
C VAL A 169 -5.57 10.52 1.88
N PHE A 170 -4.52 9.93 1.32
CA PHE A 170 -3.60 10.61 0.42
C PHE A 170 -3.72 10.06 -1.01
N PRO A 171 -4.05 10.89 -2.02
CA PRO A 171 -3.92 10.49 -3.40
C PRO A 171 -2.44 10.47 -3.80
N VAL A 172 -2.05 9.42 -4.51
CA VAL A 172 -0.70 9.22 -5.02
C VAL A 172 -0.75 8.72 -6.46
N ASP A 173 0.28 9.02 -7.24
CA ASP A 173 0.32 8.68 -8.67
C ASP A 173 0.65 7.20 -8.89
N GLN A 174 1.46 6.63 -7.99
CA GLN A 174 1.87 5.24 -8.06
C GLN A 174 2.25 4.71 -6.69
N VAL A 175 2.01 3.41 -6.47
CA VAL A 175 2.57 2.65 -5.35
C VAL A 175 3.47 1.58 -5.93
N ASP A 176 4.71 1.51 -5.45
CA ASP A 176 5.62 0.42 -5.84
C ASP A 176 5.39 -0.82 -4.96
N GLY A 177 5.36 -0.64 -3.64
CA GLY A 177 5.14 -1.75 -2.70
C GLY A 177 5.80 -1.53 -1.35
N VAL A 178 5.83 -2.59 -0.55
CA VAL A 178 6.46 -2.62 0.77
C VAL A 178 7.92 -3.04 0.65
N HIS A 179 8.82 -2.26 1.26
CA HIS A 179 10.26 -2.48 1.25
C HIS A 179 10.81 -2.38 2.67
N ARG A 180 11.76 -3.26 3.00
CA ARG A 180 12.57 -3.14 4.22
C ARG A 180 13.80 -2.31 3.90
N ILE A 181 14.03 -1.25 4.68
CA ILE A 181 15.18 -0.37 4.53
C ILE A 181 16.00 -0.46 5.81
N ALA A 182 17.29 -0.75 5.69
CA ALA A 182 18.20 -0.82 6.81
C ALA A 182 18.44 0.58 7.38
N LEU A 183 18.39 0.73 8.71
CA LEU A 183 18.59 2.03 9.38
C LEU A 183 19.96 2.64 9.08
N THR A 184 20.96 1.80 8.80
CA THR A 184 22.32 2.23 8.42
C THR A 184 22.38 2.94 7.06
N THR A 185 21.33 2.82 6.24
CA THR A 185 21.24 3.48 4.92
C THR A 185 20.48 4.81 4.97
N PHE A 186 20.06 5.24 6.17
CA PHE A 186 19.35 6.49 6.35
C PHE A 186 20.36 7.64 6.34
N PHE A 187 20.13 8.60 5.46
CA PHE A 187 20.88 9.84 5.38
C PHE A 187 20.02 11.00 5.84
N VAL A 188 20.69 12.05 6.33
CA VAL A 188 20.04 13.30 6.69
C VAL A 188 19.39 13.90 5.43
N PRO A 189 18.14 14.40 5.52
CA PRO A 189 17.50 15.04 4.39
C PRO A 189 18.35 16.21 3.86
N PRO A 190 18.51 16.34 2.54
CA PRO A 190 19.39 17.37 1.97
C PRO A 190 18.82 18.77 2.23
N ALA A 191 19.71 19.75 2.42
CA ALA A 191 19.34 21.15 2.65
C ALA A 191 18.59 21.81 1.49
N THR A 192 18.55 21.15 0.32
CA THR A 192 17.80 21.59 -0.86
C THR A 192 16.31 21.30 -0.79
N LEU A 193 15.84 20.50 0.18
CA LEU A 193 14.41 20.29 0.39
C LEU A 193 13.73 21.59 0.80
N SER A 194 12.48 21.76 0.37
CA SER A 194 11.64 22.84 0.88
C SER A 194 11.51 22.73 2.40
N HIS A 195 11.30 23.86 3.09
CA HIS A 195 11.12 23.86 4.54
C HIS A 195 9.97 22.94 4.98
N ALA A 196 8.88 22.90 4.20
CA ALA A 196 7.74 22.02 4.47
C ALA A 196 8.11 20.54 4.29
N ALA A 197 8.80 20.18 3.20
CA ALA A 197 9.26 18.81 2.99
C ALA A 197 10.26 18.37 4.06
N ALA A 198 11.21 19.23 4.43
CA ALA A 198 12.19 18.95 5.47
C ALA A 198 11.54 18.71 6.84
N ALA A 199 10.53 19.50 7.21
CA ALA A 199 9.79 19.34 8.47
C ALA A 199 9.01 18.01 8.56
N HIS A 200 8.73 17.39 7.41
CA HIS A 200 7.99 16.14 7.30
C HIS A 200 8.85 14.94 6.91
N THR A 201 10.15 15.13 6.70
CA THR A 201 11.07 14.06 6.27
C THR A 201 11.98 13.66 7.42
N ARG A 202 11.88 12.42 7.87
CA ARG A 202 12.75 11.84 8.90
C ARG A 202 14.15 11.58 8.37
N ALA A 203 14.25 11.02 7.16
CA ALA A 203 15.49 10.66 6.51
C ALA A 203 15.30 10.49 5.00
N VAL A 204 16.40 10.33 4.27
CA VAL A 204 16.37 9.85 2.88
C VAL A 204 17.16 8.56 2.76
N ALA A 205 16.76 7.67 1.86
CA ALA A 205 17.44 6.40 1.64
C ALA A 205 17.58 6.10 0.15
N PRO A 206 18.62 5.36 -0.27
CA PRO A 206 18.73 4.88 -1.64
C PRO A 206 17.73 3.74 -1.90
N TRP A 207 17.03 3.80 -3.02
CA TRP A 207 16.09 2.77 -3.47
C TRP A 207 16.12 2.66 -5.00
N ARG A 208 16.48 1.48 -5.54
CA ARG A 208 16.51 1.19 -7.00
C ARG A 208 17.21 2.26 -7.87
N GLY A 209 18.29 2.86 -7.36
CA GLY A 209 19.05 3.89 -8.09
C GLY A 209 18.44 5.29 -8.04
N VAL A 210 17.37 5.50 -7.27
CA VAL A 210 16.84 6.81 -6.91
C VAL A 210 16.91 7.03 -5.41
N THR A 211 16.68 8.26 -4.96
CA THR A 211 16.56 8.60 -3.54
C THR A 211 15.08 8.63 -3.17
N VAL A 212 14.72 7.99 -2.06
CA VAL A 212 13.36 8.04 -1.50
C VAL A 212 13.34 8.86 -0.20
N GLY A 213 12.38 9.77 -0.09
CA GLY A 213 12.13 10.53 1.13
C GLY A 213 11.33 9.73 2.15
N LEU A 214 11.92 9.39 3.29
CA LEU A 214 11.26 8.70 4.39
C LEU A 214 10.52 9.73 5.24
N LEU A 215 9.20 9.76 5.13
CA LEU A 215 8.37 10.72 5.85
C LEU A 215 8.22 10.36 7.33
N ASP A 216 8.23 11.38 8.16
CA ASP A 216 7.90 11.28 9.58
C ASP A 216 6.37 11.25 9.74
N ALA A 217 5.85 10.08 10.11
CA ALA A 217 4.42 9.89 10.30
C ALA A 217 3.87 10.83 11.39
N ASP A 218 4.59 11.04 12.48
CA ASP A 218 4.12 11.82 13.62
C ASP A 218 4.01 13.30 13.25
N ALA A 219 5.04 13.84 12.60
CA ALA A 219 5.02 15.21 12.08
C ALA A 219 3.88 15.42 11.07
N LEU A 220 3.62 14.41 10.24
CA LEU A 220 2.59 14.45 9.21
C LEU A 220 1.17 14.45 9.81
N PHE A 221 0.88 13.55 10.75
CA PHE A 221 -0.40 13.55 11.47
C PHE A 221 -0.60 14.83 12.31
N ASN A 222 0.46 15.36 12.93
CA ASN A 222 0.37 16.62 13.67
C ASN A 222 -0.04 17.80 12.77
N THR A 223 0.51 17.91 11.56
CA THR A 223 0.08 18.94 10.60
C THR A 223 -1.30 18.66 10.06
N LEU A 224 -1.67 17.39 9.88
CA LEU A 224 -3.00 16.99 9.47
C LEU A 224 -4.07 17.49 10.44
N ASN A 225 -3.92 17.24 11.74
CA ASN A 225 -4.87 17.70 12.75
C ASN A 225 -5.01 19.22 12.77
N ARG A 226 -3.88 19.93 12.66
CA ARG A 226 -3.89 21.41 12.56
C ARG A 226 -4.57 21.93 11.30
N SER A 227 -4.65 21.13 10.25
CA SER A 227 -5.34 21.52 9.00
C SER A 227 -6.84 21.25 9.02
N LEU A 228 -7.32 20.48 10.02
CA LEU A 228 -8.72 20.11 10.20
C LEU A 228 -9.44 20.86 11.32
N GLY A 229 -8.71 21.35 12.32
CA GLY A 229 -9.24 22.23 13.38
C GLY A 229 -9.23 23.69 12.95
#